data_AF-A0A355FMS0-F1
#
_entry.id   AF-A0A355FMS0-F1
#
_cell.length_a   1.000
_cell.length_b   1.000
_cell.length_c   1.000
_cell.angle_alpha   90.00
_cell.angle_beta   90.00
_cell.angle_gamma   90.00
#
_symmetry.space_group_name_H-M   'P 1'
#
loop_
_entity.id
_entity.type
_entity.pdbx_description
1 polymer ?
#
loop_
_entity_poly.entity_id
_entity_poly.type
_entity_poly.pdbx_seq_one_letter_code
_entity_poly.pdbx_strand_id
1 'polypeptide(L)'
;MKKKTFFLLLLLVTLLVVVDSLVLASEVPAGFVRLHYYRADHQYEGWGLHLWGAGYAGPAVSWTNAVGITGFDEYGAYWDIPYQEGAGALYFIIHQGDHKDPQADRTYPDPGQNKEAWAVTGDTVAYTSYEQAVKVIGKKFKQNTYKVGEIIIPAVTAQGVVVHDTQSAELLAAGNVRLHYQRPDGNYEGWGLHVWGDGYAGPEVLWSAAVPWTGLDGYGAYWDIPYHEGVGDLNFIIHRGDEKDPNPDRSFPDPDQNKEFWSVSGDAKVYLSAEEAHLAAGNKLVRAAVLGKNQLLVEFRAPIEAPIFVRDGYKYVPLVQLDTEKAPQYILTLQKDLDFNKTYKVVCGSMTSYTSLAWEVMDEEFAFAGELGAFYQKDQTTFRLWAPLASAVKLMLFVHGEDEEPSQVREMELKEKGLWELTLAGDWGGQFYQYQVVRGEET
;
A
#
# COMPACT_ATOMS: atom_id res chain seq x y z
N MET A 1 44.78 49.87 14.87
CA MET A 1 44.09 49.26 13.71
C MET A 1 43.57 47.88 14.12
N LYS A 2 42.31 47.78 14.54
CA LYS A 2 41.65 46.51 14.91
C LYS A 2 40.98 45.94 13.65
N LYS A 3 41.41 44.75 13.21
CA LYS A 3 40.84 44.06 12.04
C LYS A 3 39.47 43.48 12.41
N LYS A 4 38.44 43.85 11.65
CA LYS A 4 37.09 43.29 11.71
C LYS A 4 37.10 41.91 11.04
N THR A 5 36.67 40.88 11.75
CA THR A 5 36.34 39.55 11.23
C THR A 5 34.97 39.61 10.57
N PHE A 6 34.88 39.18 9.32
CA PHE A 6 33.63 39.06 8.55
C PHE A 6 33.13 37.61 8.72
N PHE A 7 31.93 37.45 9.26
CA PHE A 7 31.25 36.15 9.37
C PHE A 7 30.62 35.82 8.01
N LEU A 8 31.04 34.73 7.40
CA LEU A 8 30.39 34.15 6.21
C LEU A 8 29.33 33.16 6.71
N LEU A 9 28.06 33.51 6.56
CA LEU A 9 26.93 32.63 6.84
C LEU A 9 26.76 31.67 5.65
N LEU A 10 27.22 30.42 5.79
CA LEU A 10 26.99 29.37 4.80
C LEU A 10 25.61 28.76 5.07
N LEU A 11 24.63 29.08 4.22
CA LEU A 11 23.30 28.49 4.23
C LEU A 11 23.42 27.03 3.75
N LEU A 12 23.42 26.07 4.69
CA LEU A 12 23.43 24.65 4.40
C LEU A 12 22.01 24.23 3.99
N VAL A 13 21.75 24.14 2.69
CA VAL A 13 20.53 23.52 2.16
C VAL A 13 20.66 22.02 2.37
N THR A 14 19.98 21.46 3.37
CA THR A 14 19.86 20.00 3.54
C THR A 14 18.94 19.46 2.46
N LEU A 15 19.55 18.98 1.38
CA LEU A 15 18.92 18.13 0.39
C LEU A 15 18.53 16.80 1.08
N LEU A 16 17.26 16.68 1.46
CA LEU A 16 16.70 15.44 1.97
C LEU A 16 16.57 14.46 0.78
N VAL A 17 17.65 13.72 0.52
CA VAL A 17 17.58 12.56 -0.37
C VAL A 17 16.77 11.51 0.39
N VAL A 18 15.52 11.30 -0.03
CA VAL A 18 14.75 10.12 0.38
C VAL A 18 15.43 8.94 -0.29
N VAL A 19 16.36 8.31 0.42
CA VAL A 19 16.90 7.02 0.01
C VAL A 19 15.81 6.02 0.33
N ASP A 20 15.16 5.48 -0.69
CA ASP A 20 14.35 4.25 -0.57
C ASP A 20 15.27 3.19 0.05
N SER A 21 15.16 3.04 1.35
CA SER A 21 15.94 2.06 2.09
C SER A 21 15.25 0.73 1.85
N LEU A 22 15.74 -0.04 0.85
CA LEU A 22 15.50 -1.48 0.85
C LEU A 22 15.86 -1.97 2.25
N VAL A 23 14.87 -2.55 2.92
CA VAL A 23 15.10 -3.17 4.22
C VAL A 23 15.78 -4.50 3.91
N LEU A 24 17.10 -4.45 3.77
CA LEU A 24 17.93 -5.65 3.76
C LEU A 24 17.60 -6.45 5.01
N ALA A 25 17.59 -7.78 4.88
CA ALA A 25 17.48 -8.66 6.02
C ALA A 25 18.54 -8.29 7.08
N SER A 26 18.27 -8.56 8.36
CA SER A 26 19.23 -8.27 9.43
C SER A 26 20.59 -8.91 9.11
N GLU A 27 21.69 -8.30 9.56
CA GLU A 27 23.03 -8.85 9.32
C GLU A 27 23.07 -10.34 9.71
N VAL A 28 23.64 -11.17 8.83
CA VAL A 28 23.73 -12.62 9.08
C VAL A 28 24.51 -12.86 10.37
N PRO A 29 23.96 -13.58 11.35
CA PRO A 29 24.64 -13.78 12.63
C PRO A 29 26.03 -14.43 12.47
N ALA A 30 26.98 -14.06 13.33
CA ALA A 30 28.31 -14.66 13.31
C ALA A 30 28.23 -16.19 13.50
N GLY A 31 28.94 -16.92 12.65
CA GLY A 31 28.88 -18.40 12.61
C GLY A 31 27.72 -18.97 11.77
N PHE A 32 26.99 -18.13 11.05
CA PHE A 32 25.90 -18.53 10.16
C PHE A 32 26.16 -18.11 8.71
N VAL A 33 25.47 -18.79 7.80
CA VAL A 33 25.19 -18.33 6.43
C VAL A 33 23.68 -18.28 6.24
N ARG A 34 23.16 -17.42 5.37
CA ARG A 34 21.72 -17.28 5.14
C ARG A 34 21.30 -17.80 3.78
N LEU A 35 20.32 -18.70 3.76
CA LEU A 35 19.64 -19.11 2.53
C LEU A 35 18.26 -18.45 2.48
N HIS A 36 18.06 -17.61 1.48
CA HIS A 36 16.78 -17.02 1.11
C HIS A 36 16.03 -17.91 0.14
N TYR A 37 14.70 -17.94 0.21
CA TYR A 37 13.88 -18.79 -0.63
C TYR A 37 12.59 -18.09 -1.04
N TYR A 38 12.44 -17.93 -2.36
CA TYR A 38 11.26 -17.37 -2.99
C TYR A 38 10.35 -18.50 -3.48
N ARG A 39 9.09 -18.43 -3.06
CA ARG A 39 7.97 -19.18 -3.66
C ARG A 39 7.00 -18.24 -4.34
N ALA A 40 6.58 -18.60 -5.55
CA ALA A 40 5.60 -17.82 -6.31
C ALA A 40 4.19 -17.85 -5.68
N ASP A 41 3.87 -18.88 -4.91
CA ASP A 41 2.60 -18.98 -4.16
C ASP A 41 2.67 -18.37 -2.77
N HIS A 42 3.87 -17.99 -2.30
CA HIS A 42 4.14 -17.48 -0.96
C HIS A 42 3.67 -18.39 0.19
N GLN A 43 3.48 -19.68 -0.10
CA GLN A 43 3.06 -20.67 0.89
C GLN A 43 4.27 -21.38 1.50
N TYR A 44 4.67 -20.94 2.69
CA TYR A 44 5.84 -21.48 3.39
C TYR A 44 5.48 -22.42 4.55
N GLU A 45 4.20 -22.58 4.85
CA GLU A 45 3.76 -23.46 5.94
C GLU A 45 4.18 -24.91 5.68
N GLY A 46 4.76 -25.56 6.70
CA GLY A 46 5.26 -26.93 6.61
C GLY A 46 6.53 -27.10 5.77
N TRP A 47 7.05 -26.04 5.13
CA TRP A 47 8.33 -26.09 4.45
C TRP A 47 9.49 -26.03 5.44
N GLY A 48 10.47 -26.91 5.26
CA GLY A 48 11.68 -26.97 6.05
C GLY A 48 12.91 -27.23 5.19
N LEU A 49 14.07 -27.03 5.82
CA LEU A 49 15.36 -27.17 5.19
C LEU A 49 16.08 -28.41 5.73
N HIS A 50 16.30 -29.39 4.85
CA HIS A 50 17.13 -30.55 5.12
C HIS A 50 18.58 -30.24 4.72
N LEU A 51 19.53 -30.42 5.62
CA LEU A 51 20.91 -29.96 5.48
C LEU A 51 21.92 -31.07 5.71
N TRP A 52 22.99 -31.06 4.91
CA TRP A 52 24.14 -31.95 5.10
C TRP A 52 25.41 -31.35 4.48
N GLY A 53 26.54 -32.01 4.72
CA GLY A 53 27.85 -31.59 4.23
C GLY A 53 28.80 -31.23 5.38
N ALA A 54 30.11 -31.24 5.10
CA ALA A 54 31.14 -31.00 6.11
C ALA A 54 31.12 -29.57 6.67
N GLY A 55 30.54 -28.61 5.95
CA GLY A 55 30.36 -27.24 6.40
C GLY A 55 29.24 -27.04 7.44
N TYR A 56 28.26 -27.95 7.51
CA TYR A 56 27.11 -27.78 8.38
C TYR A 56 27.49 -28.00 9.85
N ALA A 57 27.25 -26.99 10.69
CA ALA A 57 27.63 -26.99 12.11
C ALA A 57 26.42 -27.08 13.06
N GLY A 58 25.23 -27.37 12.53
CA GLY A 58 24.00 -27.41 13.30
C GLY A 58 23.69 -28.79 13.90
N PRO A 59 22.58 -28.91 14.65
CA PRO A 59 22.07 -30.19 15.14
C PRO A 59 21.77 -31.17 13.99
N ALA A 60 21.78 -32.48 14.29
CA ALA A 60 21.42 -33.48 13.29
C ALA A 60 20.01 -33.23 12.72
N VAL A 61 19.90 -33.16 11.39
CA VAL A 61 18.65 -32.98 10.66
C VAL A 61 18.16 -34.33 10.16
N SER A 62 16.87 -34.61 10.32
CA SER A 62 16.24 -35.80 9.75
C SER A 62 15.18 -35.40 8.74
N TRP A 63 14.76 -36.36 7.91
CA TRP A 63 13.72 -36.11 6.90
C TRP A 63 12.40 -35.64 7.53
N THR A 64 12.01 -36.20 8.69
CA THR A 64 10.77 -35.83 9.39
C THR A 64 10.94 -34.65 10.35
N ASN A 65 12.16 -34.12 10.50
CA ASN A 65 12.47 -33.00 11.38
C ASN A 65 13.49 -32.08 10.71
N ALA A 66 13.03 -31.42 9.64
CA ALA A 66 13.79 -30.44 8.90
C ALA A 66 13.98 -29.15 9.72
N VAL A 67 14.99 -28.35 9.37
CA VAL A 67 15.21 -27.06 10.02
C VAL A 67 14.09 -26.09 9.63
N GLY A 68 13.39 -25.55 10.62
CA GLY A 68 12.34 -24.57 10.42
C GLY A 68 12.87 -23.22 9.94
N ILE A 69 12.04 -22.46 9.23
CA ILE A 69 12.34 -21.11 8.76
C ILE A 69 12.72 -20.22 9.95
N THR A 70 13.85 -19.51 9.83
CA THR A 70 14.35 -18.65 10.92
C THR A 70 13.85 -17.21 10.80
N GLY A 71 13.41 -16.80 9.60
CA GLY A 71 12.82 -15.49 9.38
C GLY A 71 12.31 -15.30 7.96
N PHE A 72 11.90 -14.07 7.68
CA PHE A 72 11.39 -13.65 6.38
C PHE A 72 11.91 -12.26 6.04
N ASP A 73 12.06 -11.97 4.75
CA ASP A 73 12.41 -10.66 4.23
C ASP A 73 11.57 -10.33 2.97
N GLU A 74 12.01 -9.36 2.17
CA GLU A 74 11.33 -8.98 0.92
C GLU A 74 11.47 -10.00 -0.22
N TYR A 75 12.42 -10.94 -0.11
CA TYR A 75 12.60 -12.01 -1.07
C TYR A 75 11.71 -13.21 -0.73
N GLY A 76 11.56 -13.54 0.56
CA GLY A 76 10.70 -14.65 0.99
C GLY A 76 11.09 -15.17 2.36
N ALA A 77 10.98 -16.49 2.56
CA ALA A 77 11.48 -17.13 3.76
C ALA A 77 13.00 -17.23 3.71
N TYR A 78 13.66 -17.18 4.88
CA TYR A 78 15.07 -17.49 4.97
C TYR A 78 15.41 -18.38 6.17
N TRP A 79 16.58 -19.03 6.06
CA TRP A 79 17.21 -19.79 7.11
C TRP A 79 18.60 -19.23 7.41
N ASP A 80 18.85 -18.91 8.67
CA ASP A 80 20.18 -18.77 9.23
C ASP A 80 20.71 -20.16 9.56
N ILE A 81 21.68 -20.61 8.79
CA ILE A 81 22.25 -21.96 8.83
C ILE A 81 23.58 -21.91 9.58
N PRO A 82 23.74 -22.65 10.70
CA PRO A 82 25.03 -22.78 11.37
C PRO A 82 26.08 -23.34 10.42
N TYR A 83 27.20 -22.63 10.27
CA TYR A 83 28.27 -22.98 9.34
C TYR A 83 29.63 -22.89 10.00
N GLN A 84 30.42 -23.94 9.86
CA GLN A 84 31.82 -23.94 10.28
C GLN A 84 32.69 -23.40 9.14
N GLU A 85 33.26 -22.22 9.35
CA GLU A 85 34.09 -21.56 8.34
C GLU A 85 35.29 -22.43 7.93
N GLY A 86 35.50 -22.59 6.63
CA GLY A 86 36.56 -23.41 6.06
C GLY A 86 36.33 -24.93 6.11
N ALA A 87 35.21 -25.41 6.65
CA ALA A 87 34.95 -26.84 6.80
C ALA A 87 34.40 -27.52 5.52
N GLY A 88 34.11 -26.75 4.46
CA GLY A 88 33.82 -27.28 3.13
C GLY A 88 32.37 -27.08 2.70
N ALA A 89 31.88 -27.99 1.86
CA ALA A 89 30.59 -27.84 1.20
C ALA A 89 29.40 -27.94 2.15
N LEU A 90 28.33 -27.23 1.79
CA LEU A 90 27.01 -27.28 2.41
C LEU A 90 25.99 -27.58 1.31
N TYR A 91 25.13 -28.56 1.56
CA TYR A 91 24.08 -28.99 0.64
C TYR A 91 22.73 -28.94 1.32
N PHE A 92 21.68 -28.78 0.53
CA PHE A 92 20.34 -28.60 1.07
C PHE A 92 19.23 -29.09 0.15
N ILE A 93 18.10 -29.45 0.78
CA ILE A 93 16.80 -29.67 0.14
C ILE A 93 15.79 -28.81 0.88
N ILE A 94 14.89 -28.16 0.14
CA ILE A 94 13.72 -27.51 0.72
C ILE A 94 12.54 -28.44 0.46
N HIS A 95 11.80 -28.84 1.50
CA HIS A 95 10.71 -29.79 1.35
C HIS A 95 9.56 -29.54 2.35
N GLN A 96 8.35 -29.97 1.96
CA GLN A 96 7.15 -30.02 2.78
C GLN A 96 6.67 -31.48 2.82
N GLY A 97 6.85 -32.15 3.96
CA GLY A 97 6.70 -33.61 4.02
C GLY A 97 7.62 -34.29 3.01
N ASP A 98 7.06 -35.14 2.15
CA ASP A 98 7.81 -35.83 1.08
C ASP A 98 7.96 -35.01 -0.21
N HIS A 99 7.34 -33.82 -0.28
CA HIS A 99 7.40 -32.98 -1.46
C HIS A 99 8.64 -32.07 -1.43
N LYS A 100 9.59 -32.31 -2.35
CA LYS A 100 10.79 -31.47 -2.53
C LYS A 100 10.55 -30.31 -3.48
N ASP A 101 11.23 -29.19 -3.26
CA ASP A 101 11.29 -28.09 -4.22
C ASP A 101 12.69 -27.47 -4.38
N PRO A 102 13.33 -27.65 -5.55
CA PRO A 102 12.93 -28.57 -6.62
C PRO A 102 13.21 -30.02 -6.22
N GLN A 103 12.90 -30.97 -7.10
CA GLN A 103 13.23 -32.38 -6.87
C GLN A 103 14.74 -32.65 -6.73
N ALA A 104 15.57 -31.82 -7.37
CA ALA A 104 17.03 -31.95 -7.30
C ALA A 104 17.58 -31.38 -5.99
N ASP A 105 18.57 -32.09 -5.44
CA ASP A 105 19.35 -31.62 -4.31
C ASP A 105 20.20 -30.40 -4.73
N ARG A 106 20.36 -29.42 -3.84
CA ARG A 106 21.07 -28.18 -4.14
C ARG A 106 22.33 -28.05 -3.31
N THR A 107 23.28 -27.31 -3.86
CA THR A 107 24.52 -26.93 -3.19
C THR A 107 24.44 -25.46 -2.82
N TYR A 108 24.81 -25.13 -1.59
CA TYR A 108 25.02 -23.74 -1.20
C TYR A 108 26.29 -23.22 -1.89
N PRO A 109 26.24 -22.09 -2.62
CA PRO A 109 27.37 -21.62 -3.42
C PRO A 109 28.47 -21.06 -2.53
N ASP A 110 29.58 -21.79 -2.39
CA ASP A 110 30.80 -21.39 -1.68
C ASP A 110 30.52 -20.67 -0.33
N PRO A 111 30.01 -21.37 0.70
CA PRO A 111 29.60 -20.77 1.98
C PRO A 111 30.75 -20.07 2.75
N GLY A 112 32.01 -20.38 2.42
CA GLY A 112 33.17 -19.65 2.94
C GLY A 112 33.35 -18.25 2.34
N GLN A 113 32.80 -17.98 1.16
CA GLN A 113 32.87 -16.68 0.48
C GLN A 113 31.53 -15.95 0.51
N ASN A 114 30.42 -16.67 0.34
CA ASN A 114 29.08 -16.09 0.27
C ASN A 114 28.33 -16.30 1.59
N LYS A 115 28.16 -15.23 2.38
CA LYS A 115 27.38 -15.26 3.61
C LYS A 115 25.87 -15.37 3.36
N GLU A 116 25.42 -15.07 2.15
CA GLU A 116 24.02 -15.16 1.73
C GLU A 116 23.90 -15.87 0.38
N ALA A 117 22.80 -16.61 0.17
CA ALA A 117 22.44 -17.23 -1.09
C ALA A 117 20.91 -17.20 -1.29
N TRP A 118 20.46 -17.26 -2.55
CA TRP A 118 19.05 -17.12 -2.91
C TRP A 118 18.58 -18.32 -3.74
N ALA A 119 17.53 -18.99 -3.29
CA ALA A 119 16.88 -20.10 -3.95
C ALA A 119 15.51 -19.68 -4.50
N VAL A 120 15.19 -20.14 -5.70
CA VAL A 120 13.90 -19.89 -6.35
C VAL A 120 13.12 -21.20 -6.43
N THR A 121 11.82 -21.16 -6.16
CA THR A 121 10.94 -22.32 -6.34
C THR A 121 11.05 -22.90 -7.76
N GLY A 122 11.13 -24.21 -7.86
CA GLY A 122 11.36 -24.95 -9.09
C GLY A 122 12.74 -24.72 -9.73
N ASP A 123 13.68 -24.02 -9.07
CA ASP A 123 15.05 -23.83 -9.55
C ASP A 123 16.07 -24.70 -8.81
N THR A 124 16.85 -25.42 -9.60
CA THR A 124 17.94 -26.28 -9.17
C THR A 124 19.19 -25.49 -8.79
N VAL A 125 19.25 -24.20 -9.11
CA VAL A 125 20.37 -23.32 -8.77
C VAL A 125 20.04 -22.46 -7.56
N ALA A 126 21.01 -22.34 -6.66
CA ALA A 126 21.06 -21.29 -5.63
C ALA A 126 22.05 -20.20 -6.08
N TYR A 127 21.62 -18.95 -6.04
CA TYR A 127 22.33 -17.79 -6.56
C TYR A 127 23.11 -17.07 -5.46
N THR A 128 24.21 -16.41 -5.83
CA THR A 128 25.07 -15.68 -4.88
C THR A 128 24.68 -14.22 -4.71
N SER A 129 23.65 -13.74 -5.42
CA SER A 129 23.09 -12.41 -5.21
C SER A 129 21.59 -12.35 -5.47
N TYR A 130 20.93 -11.44 -4.74
CA TYR A 130 19.52 -11.09 -4.93
C TYR A 130 19.20 -10.75 -6.40
N GLU A 131 20.04 -9.93 -7.04
CA GLU A 131 19.84 -9.48 -8.42
C GLU A 131 19.82 -10.63 -9.44
N GLN A 132 20.66 -11.66 -9.24
CA GLN A 132 20.66 -12.84 -10.10
C GLN A 132 19.36 -13.64 -9.91
N ALA A 133 18.98 -13.86 -8.66
CA ALA A 133 17.75 -14.57 -8.31
C ALA A 133 16.49 -13.87 -8.85
N VAL A 134 16.39 -12.53 -8.72
CA VAL A 134 15.26 -11.75 -9.26
C VAL A 134 15.18 -11.85 -10.79
N LYS A 135 16.31 -11.78 -11.51
CA LYS A 135 16.31 -12.00 -12.97
C LYS A 135 15.77 -13.37 -13.36
N VAL A 136 16.02 -14.38 -12.53
CA VAL A 136 15.53 -15.74 -12.76
C VAL A 136 14.05 -15.84 -12.46
N ILE A 137 13.58 -15.25 -11.36
CA ILE A 137 12.15 -15.16 -11.05
C ILE A 137 11.41 -14.51 -12.22
N GLY A 138 11.89 -13.37 -12.74
CA GLY A 138 11.26 -12.71 -13.89
C GLY A 138 11.23 -13.52 -15.18
N LYS A 139 12.23 -14.38 -15.40
CA LYS A 139 12.24 -15.31 -16.55
C LYS A 139 11.28 -16.47 -16.36
N LYS A 140 11.24 -17.05 -15.15
CA LYS A 140 10.46 -18.25 -14.83
C LYS A 140 8.99 -17.95 -14.63
N PHE A 141 8.72 -16.94 -13.83
CA PHE A 141 7.41 -16.41 -13.56
C PHE A 141 7.32 -15.12 -14.37
N LYS A 142 6.96 -15.26 -15.66
CA LYS A 142 6.79 -14.14 -16.61
C LYS A 142 5.87 -13.01 -16.11
N GLN A 143 5.19 -13.25 -14.99
CA GLN A 143 4.27 -12.36 -14.31
C GLN A 143 4.89 -11.66 -13.10
N ASN A 144 6.15 -11.92 -12.67
CA ASN A 144 6.46 -11.69 -11.25
C ASN A 144 7.75 -10.98 -10.82
N THR A 145 8.35 -10.08 -11.61
CA THR A 145 9.45 -9.23 -11.06
C THR A 145 9.64 -7.82 -11.62
N TYR A 146 8.82 -7.30 -12.54
CA TYR A 146 9.15 -6.01 -13.18
C TYR A 146 8.05 -4.95 -13.23
N LYS A 147 6.92 -5.09 -12.52
CA LYS A 147 5.87 -4.04 -12.53
C LYS A 147 5.69 -3.29 -11.23
N VAL A 148 6.81 -3.01 -10.57
CA VAL A 148 6.85 -2.09 -9.44
C VAL A 148 7.34 -0.76 -9.99
N GLY A 149 6.39 0.14 -10.27
CA GLY A 149 6.69 1.45 -10.90
C GLY A 149 6.88 1.43 -12.42
N GLU A 150 6.77 0.29 -13.11
CA GLU A 150 6.73 0.26 -14.57
C GLU A 150 5.31 0.44 -15.12
N ILE A 151 5.24 1.21 -16.20
CA ILE A 151 4.07 1.54 -17.00
C ILE A 151 3.35 0.26 -17.43
N ILE A 152 2.07 0.12 -17.08
CA ILE A 152 1.20 -0.84 -17.77
C ILE A 152 0.87 -0.22 -19.13
N ILE A 153 1.70 -0.50 -20.13
CA ILE A 153 1.19 -0.55 -21.51
C ILE A 153 0.44 -1.90 -21.58
N PRO A 154 -0.86 -1.92 -21.91
CA PRO A 154 -1.64 -3.15 -21.93
C PRO A 154 -0.95 -4.19 -22.82
N ALA A 155 -0.60 -5.34 -22.21
CA ALA A 155 -0.11 -6.49 -22.94
C ALA A 155 -1.31 -7.22 -23.54
N VAL A 156 -1.38 -7.17 -24.87
CA VAL A 156 -2.32 -7.88 -25.72
C VAL A 156 -2.24 -9.39 -25.44
N THR A 157 -3.30 -10.00 -24.89
CA THR A 157 -3.48 -11.45 -24.95
C THR A 157 -4.31 -11.79 -26.18
N ALA A 158 -3.79 -12.71 -26.98
CA ALA A 158 -4.29 -13.03 -28.30
C ALA A 158 -5.55 -13.90 -28.25
N GLN A 159 -6.72 -13.31 -27.95
CA GLN A 159 -8.01 -13.79 -28.45
C GLN A 159 -8.99 -12.61 -28.60
N GLY A 160 -9.00 -11.97 -29.77
CA GLY A 160 -10.04 -11.03 -30.19
C GLY A 160 -9.49 -9.66 -30.61
N VAL A 161 -9.10 -9.55 -31.87
CA VAL A 161 -8.47 -8.37 -32.47
C VAL A 161 -9.47 -7.21 -32.66
N VAL A 162 -9.09 -6.00 -32.21
CA VAL A 162 -9.02 -4.83 -33.10
C VAL A 162 -7.66 -4.16 -32.89
N VAL A 163 -6.92 -4.01 -33.97
CA VAL A 163 -5.63 -3.30 -34.02
C VAL A 163 -5.92 -1.82 -33.80
N HIS A 164 -5.32 -1.20 -32.77
CA HIS A 164 -5.11 0.24 -32.78
C HIS A 164 -3.61 0.48 -32.85
N ASP A 165 -3.20 0.79 -34.07
CA ASP A 165 -1.94 1.42 -34.42
C ASP A 165 -1.65 2.56 -33.42
N THR A 166 -0.39 2.93 -33.26
CA THR A 166 0.06 4.16 -32.59
C THR A 166 -0.46 5.39 -33.33
N GLN A 167 -1.77 5.57 -33.36
CA GLN A 167 -2.45 6.67 -34.00
C GLN A 167 -2.35 7.85 -33.04
N SER A 168 -1.58 8.86 -33.45
CA SER A 168 -1.68 10.18 -32.84
C SER A 168 -3.14 10.60 -32.84
N ALA A 169 -3.62 11.15 -31.72
CA ALA A 169 -4.97 11.65 -31.63
C ALA A 169 -5.28 12.60 -32.80
N GLU A 170 -6.50 12.54 -33.34
CA GLU A 170 -6.91 13.46 -34.40
C GLU A 170 -6.73 14.91 -33.94
N LEU A 171 -6.41 15.83 -34.86
CA LEU A 171 -6.25 17.25 -34.52
C LEU A 171 -7.50 17.78 -33.81
N LEU A 172 -7.30 18.36 -32.62
CA LEU A 172 -8.39 18.96 -31.84
C LEU A 172 -9.02 20.11 -32.62
N ALA A 173 -10.31 20.00 -32.92
CA ALA A 173 -11.05 21.03 -33.64
C ALA A 173 -11.22 22.30 -32.78
N ALA A 174 -11.09 23.47 -33.41
CA ALA A 174 -11.29 24.75 -32.73
C ALA A 174 -12.66 24.83 -32.04
N GLY A 175 -12.71 25.43 -30.86
CA GLY A 175 -13.92 25.49 -30.02
C GLY A 175 -14.18 24.23 -29.21
N ASN A 176 -13.21 23.30 -29.14
CA ASN A 176 -13.27 22.14 -28.24
C ASN A 176 -12.10 22.16 -27.26
N VAL A 177 -12.30 21.49 -26.13
CA VAL A 177 -11.24 20.98 -25.26
C VAL A 177 -11.24 19.46 -25.31
N ARG A 178 -10.09 18.83 -25.08
CA ARG A 178 -9.95 17.37 -25.05
C ARG A 178 -9.68 16.86 -23.65
N LEU A 179 -10.45 15.86 -23.22
CA LEU A 179 -10.13 15.05 -22.05
C LEU A 179 -9.63 13.68 -22.51
N HIS A 180 -8.42 13.33 -22.12
CA HIS A 180 -7.82 12.01 -22.27
C HIS A 180 -8.00 11.21 -20.99
N TYR A 181 -8.28 9.92 -21.09
CA TYR A 181 -8.55 9.06 -19.95
C TYR A 181 -7.89 7.69 -20.08
N GLN A 182 -7.00 7.40 -19.14
CA GLN A 182 -6.25 6.16 -19.09
C GLN A 182 -6.81 5.26 -18.00
N ARG A 183 -7.10 4.01 -18.38
CA ARG A 183 -7.47 2.94 -17.45
C ARG A 183 -6.39 1.87 -17.46
N PRO A 184 -6.05 1.29 -16.30
CA PRO A 184 -5.05 0.24 -16.23
C PRO A 184 -5.51 -1.06 -16.90
N ASP A 185 -6.82 -1.32 -16.97
CA ASP A 185 -7.41 -2.49 -17.64
C ASP A 185 -7.60 -2.31 -19.16
N GLY A 186 -7.42 -1.08 -19.66
CA GLY A 186 -7.69 -0.73 -21.06
C GLY A 186 -9.15 -0.92 -21.51
N ASN A 187 -10.09 -1.18 -20.59
CA ASN A 187 -11.48 -1.46 -20.92
C ASN A 187 -12.35 -0.21 -20.73
N TYR A 188 -12.76 0.37 -21.85
CA TYR A 188 -13.60 1.57 -21.90
C TYR A 188 -15.07 1.27 -22.21
N GLU A 189 -15.46 -0.01 -22.29
CA GLU A 189 -16.84 -0.40 -22.60
C GLU A 189 -17.79 0.08 -21.49
N GLY A 190 -18.84 0.80 -21.92
CA GLY A 190 -19.86 1.36 -21.03
C GLY A 190 -19.44 2.64 -20.27
N TRP A 191 -18.17 3.05 -20.35
CA TRP A 191 -17.71 4.30 -19.75
C TRP A 191 -18.06 5.51 -20.63
N GLY A 192 -18.62 6.54 -20.02
CA GLY A 192 -18.96 7.80 -20.68
C GLY A 192 -18.66 9.02 -19.81
N LEU A 193 -18.79 10.19 -20.40
CA LEU A 193 -18.55 11.48 -19.77
C LEU A 193 -19.89 12.18 -19.46
N HIS A 194 -20.13 12.47 -18.19
CA HIS A 194 -21.12 13.46 -17.78
C HIS A 194 -20.41 14.80 -17.64
N VAL A 195 -20.81 15.80 -18.42
CA VAL A 195 -20.17 17.13 -18.48
C VAL A 195 -21.21 18.23 -18.31
N TRP A 196 -20.86 19.27 -17.55
CA TRP A 196 -21.73 20.40 -17.26
C TRP A 196 -20.93 21.66 -16.94
N GLY A 197 -21.63 22.80 -16.82
CA GLY A 197 -21.05 24.10 -16.48
C GLY A 197 -21.34 25.15 -17.56
N ASP A 198 -21.20 26.42 -17.20
CA ASP A 198 -21.51 27.56 -18.08
C ASP A 198 -20.63 27.61 -19.33
N GLY A 199 -19.41 27.04 -19.26
CA GLY A 199 -18.51 26.93 -20.40
C GLY A 199 -18.86 25.80 -21.37
N TYR A 200 -19.75 24.85 -21.01
CA TYR A 200 -20.08 23.74 -21.89
C TYR A 200 -20.98 24.18 -23.05
N ALA A 201 -20.53 23.93 -24.28
CA ALA A 201 -21.23 24.36 -25.51
C ALA A 201 -22.05 23.25 -26.17
N GLY A 202 -22.15 22.07 -25.53
CA GLY A 202 -22.88 20.92 -26.06
C GLY A 202 -24.35 20.87 -25.60
N PRO A 203 -25.10 19.87 -26.08
CA PRO A 203 -26.46 19.62 -25.59
C PRO A 203 -26.45 19.13 -24.14
N GLU A 204 -27.53 19.35 -23.40
CA GLU A 204 -27.67 18.83 -22.03
C GLU A 204 -27.32 17.33 -21.93
N VAL A 205 -26.46 16.99 -20.98
CA VAL A 205 -26.04 15.61 -20.72
C VAL A 205 -26.82 15.08 -19.53
N LEU A 206 -27.64 14.06 -19.75
CA LEU A 206 -28.36 13.37 -18.68
C LEU A 206 -27.45 12.33 -18.01
N TRP A 207 -27.60 12.13 -16.70
CA TRP A 207 -26.88 11.09 -15.97
C TRP A 207 -27.05 9.70 -16.61
N SER A 208 -28.27 9.35 -17.03
CA SER A 208 -28.57 8.07 -17.69
C SER A 208 -28.01 7.93 -19.11
N ALA A 209 -27.45 8.98 -19.70
CA ALA A 209 -27.01 9.04 -21.09
C ALA A 209 -25.71 9.85 -21.20
N ALA A 210 -24.65 9.31 -20.58
CA ALA A 210 -23.31 9.87 -20.65
C ALA A 210 -22.82 9.99 -22.10
N VAL A 211 -22.00 11.01 -22.37
CA VAL A 211 -21.38 11.21 -23.69
C VAL A 211 -20.39 10.07 -23.96
N PRO A 212 -20.53 9.30 -25.06
CA PRO A 212 -19.56 8.27 -25.41
C PRO A 212 -18.22 8.91 -25.78
N TRP A 213 -17.11 8.20 -25.58
CA TRP A 213 -15.80 8.68 -25.99
C TRP A 213 -15.75 8.91 -27.51
N THR A 214 -15.01 9.94 -27.91
CA THR A 214 -14.82 10.34 -29.31
C THR A 214 -13.92 9.35 -30.04
N GLY A 215 -12.86 8.91 -29.38
CA GLY A 215 -11.91 7.95 -29.94
C GLY A 215 -10.97 7.35 -28.90
N LEU A 216 -10.01 6.58 -29.40
CA LEU A 216 -8.89 6.03 -28.64
C LEU A 216 -7.59 6.59 -29.24
N ASP A 217 -6.61 6.87 -28.41
CA ASP A 217 -5.25 7.23 -28.81
C ASP A 217 -4.19 6.45 -28.00
N GLY A 218 -2.92 6.85 -28.14
CA GLY A 218 -1.82 6.21 -27.40
C GLY A 218 -1.87 6.36 -25.87
N TYR A 219 -2.73 7.24 -25.34
CA TYR A 219 -2.95 7.41 -23.90
C TYR A 219 -4.19 6.64 -23.42
N GLY A 220 -5.27 6.62 -24.19
CA GLY A 220 -6.51 5.93 -23.84
C GLY A 220 -7.73 6.46 -24.58
N ALA A 221 -8.91 6.36 -23.97
CA ALA A 221 -10.12 6.98 -24.50
C ALA A 221 -10.05 8.50 -24.35
N TYR A 222 -10.53 9.22 -25.34
CA TYR A 222 -10.62 10.68 -25.26
C TYR A 222 -12.01 11.19 -25.67
N TRP A 223 -12.36 12.37 -25.16
CA TRP A 223 -13.54 13.14 -25.53
C TRP A 223 -13.12 14.49 -26.08
N ASP A 224 -13.67 14.84 -27.24
CA ASP A 224 -13.69 16.22 -27.73
C ASP A 224 -14.98 16.90 -27.25
N ILE A 225 -14.80 17.93 -26.43
CA ILE A 225 -15.86 18.57 -25.66
C ILE A 225 -16.05 19.98 -26.20
N PRO A 226 -17.24 20.31 -26.77
CA PRO A 226 -17.55 21.67 -27.19
C PRO A 226 -17.46 22.65 -26.01
N TYR A 227 -16.72 23.74 -26.19
CA TYR A 227 -16.41 24.69 -25.13
C TYR A 227 -16.55 26.15 -25.60
N HIS A 228 -17.19 26.97 -24.76
CA HIS A 228 -17.28 28.42 -24.93
C HIS A 228 -16.21 29.13 -24.09
N GLU A 229 -15.14 29.57 -24.75
CA GLU A 229 -14.04 30.29 -24.11
C GLU A 229 -14.50 31.59 -23.44
N GLY A 230 -14.08 31.80 -22.19
CA GLY A 230 -14.38 32.97 -21.39
C GLY A 230 -15.80 33.07 -20.85
N VAL A 231 -16.61 31.99 -20.95
CA VAL A 231 -18.02 32.02 -20.50
C VAL A 231 -18.18 31.51 -19.07
N GLY A 232 -17.41 30.51 -18.65
CA GLY A 232 -17.44 30.03 -17.26
C GLY A 232 -16.86 28.63 -17.07
N ASP A 233 -17.13 28.04 -15.91
CA ASP A 233 -16.54 26.78 -15.51
C ASP A 233 -16.98 25.61 -16.40
N LEU A 234 -16.13 24.59 -16.47
CA LEU A 234 -16.41 23.31 -17.10
C LEU A 234 -16.11 22.19 -16.10
N ASN A 235 -17.05 21.29 -15.92
CA ASN A 235 -16.99 20.22 -14.91
C ASN A 235 -17.39 18.88 -15.52
N PHE A 236 -16.91 17.79 -14.93
CA PHE A 236 -17.17 16.46 -15.43
C PHE A 236 -17.09 15.34 -14.38
N ILE A 237 -17.72 14.22 -14.74
CA ILE A 237 -17.62 12.91 -14.11
C ILE A 237 -17.44 11.89 -15.23
N ILE A 238 -16.51 10.95 -15.06
CA ILE A 238 -16.42 9.76 -15.92
C ILE A 238 -17.17 8.65 -15.17
N HIS A 239 -18.13 7.98 -15.81
CA HIS A 239 -18.93 6.96 -15.14
C HIS A 239 -19.43 5.86 -16.08
N ARG A 240 -19.80 4.72 -15.49
CA ARG A 240 -20.46 3.58 -16.12
C ARG A 240 -21.68 3.19 -15.29
N GLY A 241 -22.87 3.55 -15.77
CA GLY A 241 -24.07 3.50 -14.92
C GLY A 241 -23.88 4.41 -13.71
N ASP A 242 -24.10 3.90 -12.50
CA ASP A 242 -23.89 4.66 -11.25
C ASP A 242 -22.45 4.58 -10.71
N GLU A 243 -21.57 3.81 -11.37
CA GLU A 243 -20.17 3.68 -10.99
C GLU A 243 -19.38 4.89 -11.52
N LYS A 244 -18.91 5.76 -10.62
CA LYS A 244 -18.03 6.91 -10.94
C LYS A 244 -16.56 6.49 -10.95
N ASP A 245 -15.75 7.14 -11.79
CA ASP A 245 -14.30 7.00 -11.77
C ASP A 245 -13.53 8.32 -11.97
N PRO A 246 -12.90 8.84 -10.90
CA PRO A 246 -13.05 8.46 -9.50
C PRO A 246 -14.37 9.02 -8.93
N ASN A 247 -14.67 8.71 -7.67
CA ASN A 247 -15.89 9.19 -7.00
C ASN A 247 -16.14 10.72 -6.99
N PRO A 248 -15.16 11.61 -6.75
CA PRO A 248 -15.43 13.04 -6.68
C PRO A 248 -15.72 13.66 -8.05
N ASP A 249 -16.59 14.67 -8.03
CA ASP A 249 -16.85 15.54 -9.18
C ASP A 249 -15.60 16.41 -9.46
N ARG A 250 -15.29 16.65 -10.73
CA ARG A 250 -14.05 17.33 -11.13
C ARG A 250 -14.32 18.54 -12.03
N SER A 251 -13.44 19.52 -11.94
CA SER A 251 -13.41 20.70 -12.81
C SER A 251 -12.22 20.64 -13.74
N PHE A 252 -12.36 21.19 -14.95
CA PHE A 252 -11.24 21.39 -15.85
C PHE A 252 -10.37 22.56 -15.35
N PRO A 253 -9.05 22.37 -15.17
CA PRO A 253 -8.18 23.43 -14.68
C PRO A 253 -7.87 24.46 -15.78
N ASP A 254 -8.56 25.60 -15.75
CA ASP A 254 -8.37 26.73 -16.67
C ASP A 254 -8.49 26.33 -18.18
N PRO A 255 -9.70 25.93 -18.64
CA PRO A 255 -9.96 25.56 -20.04
C PRO A 255 -9.88 26.71 -21.04
N ASP A 256 -9.76 27.95 -20.57
CA ASP A 256 -9.45 29.09 -21.43
C ASP A 256 -7.99 29.03 -21.89
N GLN A 257 -7.06 28.79 -20.95
CA GLN A 257 -5.63 28.70 -21.26
C GLN A 257 -5.18 27.32 -21.74
N ASN A 258 -5.85 26.24 -21.31
CA ASN A 258 -5.49 24.86 -21.63
C ASN A 258 -6.56 24.18 -22.49
N LYS A 259 -6.15 23.47 -23.54
CA LYS A 259 -7.08 22.80 -24.46
C LYS A 259 -7.06 21.27 -24.36
N GLU A 260 -6.06 20.68 -23.71
CA GLU A 260 -5.96 19.24 -23.51
C GLU A 260 -5.71 18.92 -22.03
N PHE A 261 -6.35 17.86 -21.55
CA PHE A 261 -6.38 17.45 -20.16
C PHE A 261 -6.27 15.95 -20.06
N TRP A 262 -5.66 15.45 -18.99
CA TRP A 262 -5.48 14.02 -18.77
C TRP A 262 -6.06 13.58 -17.43
N SER A 263 -6.81 12.49 -17.46
CA SER A 263 -7.41 11.83 -16.31
C SER A 263 -6.88 10.40 -16.19
N VAL A 264 -6.63 9.98 -14.95
CA VAL A 264 -6.19 8.63 -14.61
C VAL A 264 -7.29 7.95 -13.80
N SER A 265 -7.61 6.71 -14.13
CA SER A 265 -8.55 5.89 -13.35
C SER A 265 -8.16 5.83 -11.87
N GLY A 266 -9.12 6.13 -10.99
CA GLY A 266 -8.95 6.19 -9.55
C GLY A 266 -8.15 7.40 -9.05
N ASP A 267 -7.89 8.40 -9.88
CA ASP A 267 -7.15 9.63 -9.50
C ASP A 267 -8.01 10.88 -9.70
N ALA A 268 -8.25 11.61 -8.61
CA ALA A 268 -9.09 12.82 -8.63
C ALA A 268 -8.39 14.00 -9.33
N LYS A 269 -7.06 13.97 -9.45
CA LYS A 269 -6.31 15.03 -10.11
C LYS A 269 -6.55 15.01 -11.61
N VAL A 270 -6.84 16.18 -12.18
CA VAL A 270 -6.80 16.44 -13.61
C VAL A 270 -5.43 17.01 -13.95
N TYR A 271 -4.77 16.42 -14.94
CA TYR A 271 -3.40 16.78 -15.32
C TYR A 271 -3.41 17.65 -16.57
N LEU A 272 -2.42 18.55 -16.66
CA LEU A 272 -2.19 19.45 -17.79
C LEU A 272 -1.12 18.93 -18.76
N SER A 273 -0.57 17.75 -18.50
CA SER A 273 0.39 17.09 -19.40
C SER A 273 0.21 15.57 -19.37
N ALA A 274 0.39 14.96 -20.55
CA ALA A 274 0.39 13.51 -20.70
C ALA A 274 1.48 12.84 -19.84
N GLU A 275 2.66 13.47 -19.74
CA GLU A 275 3.81 12.95 -18.99
C GLU A 275 3.51 12.83 -17.48
N GLU A 276 3.02 13.89 -16.85
CA GLU A 276 2.67 13.85 -15.43
C GLU A 276 1.55 12.84 -15.15
N ALA A 277 0.55 12.82 -16.02
CA ALA A 277 -0.56 11.87 -15.91
C ALA A 277 -0.07 10.43 -16.06
N HIS A 278 0.87 10.20 -16.96
CA HIS A 278 1.47 8.89 -17.19
C HIS A 278 2.30 8.39 -16.00
N LEU A 279 3.10 9.27 -15.39
CA LEU A 279 3.79 8.95 -14.13
C LEU A 279 2.80 8.64 -13.00
N ALA A 280 1.68 9.36 -12.95
CA ALA A 280 0.65 9.13 -11.96
C ALA A 280 -0.18 7.86 -12.20
N ALA A 281 -0.24 7.35 -13.44
CA ALA A 281 -1.00 6.19 -13.88
C ALA A 281 -0.47 4.84 -13.39
N GLY A 282 0.69 4.81 -12.74
CA GLY A 282 1.21 3.61 -12.10
C GLY A 282 0.20 2.96 -11.16
N ASN A 283 0.35 1.65 -10.98
CA ASN A 283 -0.43 0.94 -9.98
C ASN A 283 -0.11 1.50 -8.58
N LYS A 284 -1.10 1.55 -7.70
CA LYS A 284 -0.98 2.06 -6.34
C LYS A 284 -1.71 1.12 -5.39
N LEU A 285 -1.19 0.98 -4.17
CA LEU A 285 -1.94 0.38 -3.07
C LEU A 285 -2.95 1.42 -2.59
N VAL A 286 -4.23 1.19 -2.90
CA VAL A 286 -5.34 2.13 -2.65
C VAL A 286 -5.85 1.98 -1.23
N ARG A 287 -6.00 0.74 -0.76
CA ARG A 287 -6.54 0.46 0.57
C ARG A 287 -5.89 -0.77 1.17
N ALA A 288 -5.61 -0.70 2.46
CA ALA A 288 -5.31 -1.85 3.30
C ALA A 288 -6.20 -1.74 4.53
N ALA A 289 -7.07 -2.73 4.76
CA ALA A 289 -8.02 -2.70 5.86
C ALA A 289 -8.06 -4.05 6.58
N VAL A 290 -8.06 -4.02 7.91
CA VAL A 290 -8.30 -5.19 8.75
C VAL A 290 -9.80 -5.50 8.71
N LEU A 291 -10.15 -6.68 8.21
CA LEU A 291 -11.53 -7.18 8.08
C LEU A 291 -11.95 -8.12 9.22
N GLY A 292 -11.01 -8.51 10.09
CA GLY A 292 -11.29 -9.37 11.22
C GLY A 292 -9.99 -9.82 11.90
N LYS A 293 -10.09 -10.82 12.78
CA LYS A 293 -8.96 -11.27 13.62
C LYS A 293 -7.70 -11.61 12.83
N ASN A 294 -7.81 -12.20 11.65
CA ASN A 294 -6.65 -12.57 10.85
C ASN A 294 -6.84 -12.26 9.35
N GLN A 295 -7.83 -11.45 9.00
CA GLN A 295 -8.14 -11.14 7.60
C GLN A 295 -7.87 -9.68 7.27
N LEU A 296 -7.22 -9.45 6.12
CA LEU A 296 -7.01 -8.13 5.55
C LEU A 296 -7.62 -8.05 4.15
N LEU A 297 -8.26 -6.94 3.84
CA LEU A 297 -8.46 -6.47 2.47
C LEU A 297 -7.23 -5.67 2.06
N VAL A 298 -6.65 -6.00 0.92
CA VAL A 298 -5.67 -5.15 0.23
C VAL A 298 -6.18 -4.89 -1.17
N GLU A 299 -6.36 -3.62 -1.50
CA GLU A 299 -6.89 -3.17 -2.79
C GLU A 299 -5.83 -2.34 -3.50
N PHE A 300 -5.65 -2.64 -4.78
CA PHE A 300 -4.79 -1.89 -5.67
C PHE A 300 -5.63 -1.22 -6.76
N ARG A 301 -5.04 -0.22 -7.43
CA ARG A 301 -5.68 0.44 -8.57
C ARG A 301 -5.87 -0.53 -9.75
N ALA A 302 -4.94 -1.46 -9.91
CA ALA A 302 -4.94 -2.48 -10.95
C ALA A 302 -4.52 -3.83 -10.36
N PRO A 303 -4.83 -4.96 -11.02
CA PRO A 303 -4.35 -6.26 -10.59
C PRO A 303 -2.83 -6.23 -10.41
N ILE A 304 -2.38 -6.86 -9.33
CA ILE A 304 -0.97 -7.03 -9.01
C ILE A 304 -0.58 -8.45 -9.34
N GLU A 305 0.65 -8.59 -9.78
CA GLU A 305 1.25 -9.91 -9.93
C GLU A 305 2.34 -10.13 -8.86
N ALA A 306 2.87 -9.05 -8.27
CA ALA A 306 3.88 -9.04 -7.21
C ALA A 306 3.36 -9.52 -5.84
N PRO A 307 4.21 -10.08 -4.97
CA PRO A 307 3.79 -10.47 -3.62
C PRO A 307 3.28 -9.32 -2.76
N ILE A 308 2.32 -9.65 -1.91
CA ILE A 308 1.88 -8.80 -0.81
C ILE A 308 2.50 -9.33 0.49
N PHE A 309 3.25 -8.47 1.16
CA PHE A 309 3.81 -8.74 2.49
C PHE A 309 3.10 -7.90 3.54
N VAL A 310 2.89 -8.49 4.72
CA VAL A 310 2.35 -7.80 5.89
C VAL A 310 3.43 -7.77 6.97
N ARG A 311 3.66 -6.61 7.60
CA ARG A 311 4.65 -6.44 8.66
C ARG A 311 4.06 -5.80 9.92
N ASP A 312 4.48 -6.30 11.07
CA ASP A 312 4.31 -5.71 12.39
C ASP A 312 5.64 -5.06 12.79
N GLY A 313 5.75 -3.75 12.55
CA GLY A 313 7.04 -3.06 12.54
C GLY A 313 7.98 -3.65 11.49
N TYR A 314 9.12 -4.18 11.93
CA TYR A 314 10.10 -4.85 11.06
C TYR A 314 9.85 -6.36 10.88
N LYS A 315 8.92 -6.94 11.64
CA LYS A 315 8.67 -8.39 11.62
C LYS A 315 7.62 -8.73 10.57
N TYR A 316 7.89 -9.71 9.73
CA TYR A 316 6.90 -10.24 8.81
C TYR A 316 5.76 -10.96 9.57
N VAL A 317 4.56 -10.86 9.02
CA VAL A 317 3.37 -11.59 9.46
C VAL A 317 3.02 -12.61 8.38
N PRO A 318 3.22 -13.91 8.63
CA PRO A 318 2.97 -14.94 7.64
C PRO A 318 1.50 -15.03 7.21
N LEU A 319 1.30 -15.25 5.91
CA LEU A 319 0.00 -15.56 5.33
C LEU A 319 -0.28 -17.06 5.41
N VAL A 320 -1.53 -17.42 5.67
CA VAL A 320 -2.13 -18.74 5.39
C VAL A 320 -2.62 -18.77 3.95
N GLN A 321 -3.24 -17.69 3.48
CA GLN A 321 -3.88 -17.66 2.17
C GLN A 321 -3.88 -16.25 1.59
N LEU A 322 -3.75 -16.18 0.25
CA LEU A 322 -4.01 -15.01 -0.56
C LEU A 322 -5.13 -15.36 -1.55
N ASP A 323 -6.28 -14.74 -1.40
CA ASP A 323 -7.40 -14.83 -2.34
C ASP A 323 -7.25 -13.73 -3.41
N THR A 324 -7.25 -14.17 -4.67
CA THR A 324 -7.06 -13.32 -5.86
C THR A 324 -8.31 -13.29 -6.76
N GLU A 325 -9.41 -13.96 -6.39
CA GLU A 325 -10.59 -14.11 -7.25
C GLU A 325 -11.25 -12.78 -7.61
N LYS A 326 -11.11 -11.78 -6.73
CA LYS A 326 -11.70 -10.44 -6.88
C LYS A 326 -10.68 -9.36 -7.23
N ALA A 327 -9.55 -9.73 -7.85
CA ALA A 327 -8.55 -8.78 -8.29
C ALA A 327 -9.21 -7.56 -9.00
N PRO A 328 -8.82 -6.32 -8.65
CA PRO A 328 -7.63 -5.92 -7.89
C PRO A 328 -7.82 -5.85 -6.36
N GLN A 329 -8.88 -6.43 -5.82
CA GLN A 329 -9.09 -6.61 -4.39
C GLN A 329 -8.63 -8.00 -3.96
N TYR A 330 -7.80 -8.06 -2.93
CA TYR A 330 -7.19 -9.27 -2.41
C TYR A 330 -7.56 -9.45 -0.96
N ILE A 331 -8.00 -10.67 -0.60
CA ILE A 331 -8.23 -11.02 0.80
C ILE A 331 -7.05 -11.87 1.28
N LEU A 332 -6.33 -11.37 2.27
CA LEU A 332 -5.23 -12.06 2.90
C LEU A 332 -5.75 -12.68 4.19
N THR A 333 -5.48 -13.97 4.39
CA THR A 333 -5.66 -14.64 5.68
C THR A 333 -4.28 -14.87 6.29
N LEU A 334 -4.09 -14.44 7.53
CA LEU A 334 -2.82 -14.48 8.25
C LEU A 334 -2.77 -15.68 9.22
N GLN A 335 -1.55 -16.15 9.51
CA GLN A 335 -1.32 -17.26 10.44
C GLN A 335 -1.54 -16.91 11.91
N LYS A 336 -1.62 -15.61 12.22
CA LYS A 336 -1.81 -15.12 13.59
C LYS A 336 -2.91 -14.07 13.63
N ASP A 337 -3.53 -13.96 14.79
CA ASP A 337 -4.44 -12.88 15.08
C ASP A 337 -3.71 -11.53 15.10
N LEU A 338 -4.40 -10.53 14.58
CA LEU A 338 -4.05 -9.13 14.53
C LEU A 338 -4.51 -8.45 15.81
N ASP A 339 -3.72 -7.49 16.26
CA ASP A 339 -4.06 -6.56 17.33
C ASP A 339 -4.72 -5.34 16.69
N PHE A 340 -6.01 -5.13 16.94
CA PHE A 340 -6.77 -4.02 16.37
C PHE A 340 -6.29 -2.64 16.84
N ASN A 341 -5.48 -2.57 17.89
CA ASN A 341 -4.84 -1.33 18.33
C ASN A 341 -3.54 -1.01 17.58
N LYS A 342 -3.10 -1.88 16.67
CA LYS A 342 -1.91 -1.69 15.84
C LYS A 342 -2.26 -1.44 14.39
N THR A 343 -1.31 -0.82 13.71
CA THR A 343 -1.27 -0.75 12.25
C THR A 343 -0.20 -1.71 11.74
N TYR A 344 -0.52 -2.39 10.64
CA TYR A 344 0.39 -3.30 9.96
C TYR A 344 0.81 -2.68 8.64
N LYS A 345 2.11 -2.75 8.32
CA LYS A 345 2.62 -2.26 7.04
C LYS A 345 2.36 -3.32 5.97
N VAL A 346 1.60 -2.95 4.95
CA VAL A 346 1.43 -3.75 3.74
C VAL A 346 2.45 -3.28 2.70
N VAL A 347 3.14 -4.21 2.07
CA VAL A 347 4.20 -3.95 1.09
C VAL A 347 3.97 -4.81 -0.14
N CYS A 348 4.01 -4.21 -1.32
CA CYS A 348 3.96 -4.91 -2.61
C CYS A 348 4.92 -4.21 -3.57
N GLY A 349 6.15 -4.72 -3.67
CA GLY A 349 7.25 -4.00 -4.30
C GLY A 349 7.56 -2.69 -3.57
N SER A 350 7.55 -1.57 -4.28
CA SER A 350 7.73 -0.20 -3.77
C SER A 350 6.44 0.39 -3.22
N MET A 351 5.28 -0.21 -3.53
CA MET A 351 4.02 0.25 -2.98
C MET A 351 3.93 -0.17 -1.52
N THR A 352 3.70 0.80 -0.63
CA THR A 352 3.51 0.53 0.79
C THR A 352 2.33 1.31 1.33
N SER A 353 1.65 0.74 2.31
CA SER A 353 0.57 1.40 3.06
C SER A 353 0.46 0.80 4.45
N TYR A 354 -0.28 1.44 5.33
CA TYR A 354 -0.61 0.92 6.66
C TYR A 354 -2.08 0.53 6.71
N THR A 355 -2.38 -0.56 7.39
CA THR A 355 -3.76 -1.02 7.57
C THR A 355 -4.57 0.00 8.37
N SER A 356 -5.80 0.28 7.95
CA SER A 356 -6.86 0.80 8.82
C SER A 356 -7.70 -0.34 9.40
N LEU A 357 -8.53 -0.06 10.40
CA LEU A 357 -9.56 -0.99 10.84
C LEU A 357 -10.83 -0.75 10.03
N ALA A 358 -11.43 -1.81 9.47
CA ALA A 358 -12.70 -1.68 8.75
C ALA A 358 -13.83 -1.31 9.73
N TRP A 359 -14.81 -0.53 9.26
CA TRP A 359 -15.89 -0.04 10.11
C TRP A 359 -16.77 -1.20 10.61
N GLU A 360 -16.90 -2.27 9.83
CA GLU A 360 -17.62 -3.48 10.21
C GLU A 360 -16.97 -4.14 11.44
N VAL A 361 -15.63 -4.22 11.46
CA VAL A 361 -14.88 -4.74 12.62
C VAL A 361 -14.98 -3.79 13.80
N MET A 362 -14.96 -2.48 13.53
CA MET A 362 -15.13 -1.48 14.58
C MET A 362 -16.49 -1.61 15.26
N ASP A 363 -17.56 -1.82 14.51
CA ASP A 363 -18.90 -2.04 15.04
C ASP A 363 -18.98 -3.39 15.78
N GLU A 364 -18.49 -4.48 15.20
CA GLU A 364 -18.55 -5.80 15.83
C GLU A 364 -17.79 -5.85 17.17
N GLU A 365 -16.58 -5.32 17.20
CA GLU A 365 -15.66 -5.48 18.32
C GLU A 365 -15.79 -4.36 19.35
N PHE A 366 -16.17 -3.15 18.92
CA PHE A 366 -16.11 -1.95 19.75
C PHE A 366 -17.42 -1.17 19.85
N ALA A 367 -18.53 -1.56 19.20
CA ALA A 367 -19.78 -0.83 19.35
C ALA A 367 -20.17 -0.67 20.83
N PHE A 368 -20.40 0.58 21.22
CA PHE A 368 -20.83 0.95 22.56
C PHE A 368 -22.24 1.53 22.50
N ALA A 369 -23.18 0.89 23.19
CA ALA A 369 -24.59 1.28 23.17
C ALA A 369 -24.99 2.23 24.32
N GLY A 370 -24.06 2.59 25.20
CA GLY A 370 -24.33 3.48 26.32
C GLY A 370 -24.30 4.96 25.93
N GLU A 371 -24.60 5.83 26.90
CA GLU A 371 -24.61 7.27 26.67
C GLU A 371 -23.19 7.86 26.63
N LEU A 372 -22.96 8.83 25.73
CA LEU A 372 -21.70 9.54 25.54
C LEU A 372 -21.88 11.04 25.84
N GLY A 373 -20.79 11.73 26.19
CA GLY A 373 -20.78 13.17 26.48
C GLY A 373 -20.46 13.50 27.95
N ALA A 374 -20.83 14.72 28.36
CA ALA A 374 -20.61 15.22 29.71
C ALA A 374 -21.92 15.17 30.53
N PHE A 375 -21.95 14.30 31.54
CA PHE A 375 -23.07 14.10 32.45
C PHE A 375 -22.86 14.95 33.69
N TYR A 376 -23.35 16.18 33.64
CA TYR A 376 -23.22 17.15 34.72
C TYR A 376 -24.22 16.90 35.85
N GLN A 377 -23.70 16.93 37.07
CA GLN A 377 -24.43 17.11 38.32
C GLN A 377 -23.69 18.18 39.13
N LYS A 378 -24.39 18.85 40.03
CA LYS A 378 -23.81 19.98 40.78
C LYS A 378 -22.59 19.59 41.64
N ASP A 379 -22.55 18.34 42.09
CA ASP A 379 -21.48 17.78 42.92
C ASP A 379 -20.47 16.94 42.13
N GLN A 380 -20.72 16.64 40.85
CA GLN A 380 -19.79 15.93 39.98
C GLN A 380 -20.15 16.00 38.49
N THR A 381 -19.17 15.84 37.61
CA THR A 381 -19.40 15.64 36.17
C THR A 381 -18.67 14.38 35.70
N THR A 382 -19.38 13.51 34.99
CA THR A 382 -18.78 12.35 34.32
C THR A 382 -18.64 12.61 32.83
N PHE A 383 -17.45 12.42 32.28
CA PHE A 383 -17.13 12.58 30.87
C PHE A 383 -16.95 11.22 30.23
N ARG A 384 -17.60 11.00 29.09
CA ARG A 384 -17.53 9.76 28.31
C ARG A 384 -17.23 10.07 26.85
N LEU A 385 -16.18 9.45 26.32
CA LEU A 385 -15.79 9.55 24.93
C LEU A 385 -15.58 8.14 24.35
N TRP A 386 -16.18 7.86 23.21
CA TRP A 386 -15.89 6.62 22.48
C TRP A 386 -14.73 6.85 21.52
N ALA A 387 -13.58 6.24 21.82
CA ALA A 387 -12.36 6.35 21.04
C ALA A 387 -11.58 5.02 21.09
N PRO A 388 -12.09 3.97 20.42
CA PRO A 388 -11.61 2.60 20.61
C PRO A 388 -10.17 2.34 20.19
N LEU A 389 -9.64 3.15 19.27
CA LEU A 389 -8.28 3.02 18.77
C LEU A 389 -7.30 4.01 19.41
N ALA A 390 -7.74 4.76 20.42
CA ALA A 390 -6.85 5.68 21.13
C ALA A 390 -5.90 4.92 22.05
N SER A 391 -4.65 5.35 22.12
CA SER A 391 -3.68 4.87 23.12
C SER A 391 -3.77 5.65 24.43
N ALA A 392 -4.24 6.91 24.37
CA ALA A 392 -4.52 7.74 25.53
C ALA A 392 -5.59 8.79 25.20
N VAL A 393 -6.40 9.15 26.20
CA VAL A 393 -7.33 10.28 26.11
C VAL A 393 -7.17 11.15 27.35
N LYS A 394 -7.03 12.46 27.13
CA LYS A 394 -7.01 13.46 28.20
C LYS A 394 -8.16 14.43 28.05
N LEU A 395 -8.79 14.77 29.17
CA LEU A 395 -9.73 15.88 29.28
C LEU A 395 -8.96 17.17 29.55
N MET A 396 -9.06 18.13 28.65
CA MET A 396 -8.48 19.47 28.74
C MET A 396 -9.58 20.45 29.16
N LEU A 397 -9.37 21.20 30.24
CA LEU A 397 -10.36 22.11 30.83
C LEU A 397 -9.92 23.57 30.71
N PHE A 398 -10.82 24.45 30.28
CA PHE A 398 -10.56 25.85 29.96
C PHE A 398 -11.53 26.76 30.70
N VAL A 399 -11.03 27.86 31.25
CA VAL A 399 -11.84 28.79 32.06
C VAL A 399 -12.78 29.58 31.15
N HIS A 400 -12.29 29.97 29.97
CA HIS A 400 -13.05 30.67 28.94
C HIS A 400 -12.93 29.93 27.59
N GLY A 401 -13.94 30.10 26.74
CA GLY A 401 -13.98 29.42 25.43
C GLY A 401 -12.94 29.92 24.42
N GLU A 402 -12.30 31.07 24.68
CA GLU A 402 -11.24 31.65 23.84
C GLU A 402 -9.83 31.34 24.37
N ASP A 403 -9.71 30.60 25.48
CA ASP A 403 -8.42 30.24 26.04
C ASP A 403 -7.68 29.29 25.08
N GLU A 404 -6.44 29.64 24.71
CA GLU A 404 -5.59 28.79 23.86
C GLU A 404 -4.96 27.62 24.63
N GLU A 405 -4.81 27.74 25.95
CA GLU A 405 -4.14 26.78 26.82
C GLU A 405 -5.07 26.28 27.93
N PRO A 406 -5.07 24.97 28.26
CA PRO A 406 -5.94 24.44 29.28
C PRO A 406 -5.48 24.82 30.70
N SER A 407 -6.44 25.21 31.53
CA SER A 407 -6.23 25.41 32.96
C SER A 407 -5.90 24.10 33.70
N GLN A 408 -6.41 22.97 33.22
CA GLN A 408 -6.15 21.63 33.76
C GLN A 408 -6.20 20.59 32.65
N VAL A 409 -5.36 19.56 32.78
CA VAL A 409 -5.35 18.37 31.92
C VAL A 409 -5.47 17.14 32.81
N ARG A 410 -6.42 16.26 32.49
CA ARG A 410 -6.70 15.04 33.28
C ARG A 410 -6.71 13.82 32.37
N GLU A 411 -5.95 12.80 32.73
CA GLU A 411 -6.02 11.50 32.05
C GLU A 411 -7.39 10.86 32.26
N MET A 412 -7.96 10.28 31.21
CA MET A 412 -9.17 9.47 31.27
C MET A 412 -8.82 7.99 31.36
N GLU A 413 -9.74 7.20 31.90
CA GLU A 413 -9.56 5.76 32.06
C GLU A 413 -10.22 5.01 30.90
N LEU A 414 -9.46 4.13 30.23
CA LEU A 414 -10.01 3.22 29.23
C LEU A 414 -10.87 2.15 29.92
N LYS A 415 -12.12 2.02 29.47
CA LYS A 415 -13.11 1.03 29.86
C LYS A 415 -13.35 0.06 28.70
N GLU A 416 -14.36 -0.79 28.86
CA GLU A 416 -14.76 -1.76 27.83
C GLU A 416 -15.18 -1.07 26.53
N LYS A 417 -15.04 -1.78 25.40
CA LYS A 417 -15.51 -1.35 24.08
C LYS A 417 -14.97 0.02 23.64
N GLY A 418 -13.78 0.41 24.10
CA GLY A 418 -13.15 1.66 23.66
C GLY A 418 -13.72 2.93 24.28
N LEU A 419 -14.53 2.79 25.34
CA LEU A 419 -15.05 3.91 26.11
C LEU A 419 -13.94 4.47 27.00
N TRP A 420 -13.71 5.77 26.93
CA TRP A 420 -12.88 6.52 27.88
C TRP A 420 -13.79 7.26 28.85
N GLU A 421 -13.54 7.11 30.16
CA GLU A 421 -14.37 7.70 31.21
C GLU A 421 -13.52 8.45 32.25
N LEU A 422 -14.03 9.59 32.73
CA LEU A 422 -13.47 10.32 33.86
C LEU A 422 -14.60 11.00 34.64
N THR A 423 -14.62 10.84 35.96
CA THR A 423 -15.51 11.58 36.86
C THR A 423 -14.73 12.61 37.66
N LEU A 424 -15.14 13.87 37.58
CA LEU A 424 -14.61 14.97 38.39
C LEU A 424 -15.61 15.33 39.47
N ALA A 425 -15.16 15.42 40.73
CA ALA A 425 -15.96 15.94 41.83
C ALA A 425 -16.03 17.48 41.78
N GLY A 426 -17.16 18.04 42.22
CA GLY A 426 -17.43 19.48 42.26
C GLY A 426 -18.38 19.99 41.18
N ASP A 427 -18.69 21.28 41.26
CA ASP A 427 -19.54 21.97 40.31
C ASP A 427 -18.71 22.45 39.11
N TRP A 428 -18.82 21.73 37.99
CA TRP A 428 -18.13 22.06 36.73
C TRP A 428 -19.07 22.72 35.71
N GLY A 429 -20.20 23.25 36.15
CA GLY A 429 -21.17 23.90 35.28
C GLY A 429 -20.59 25.14 34.59
N GLY A 430 -20.72 25.21 33.27
CA GLY A 430 -20.24 26.35 32.47
C GLY A 430 -18.75 26.33 32.12
N GLN A 431 -18.01 25.29 32.52
CA GLN A 431 -16.62 25.11 32.12
C GLN A 431 -16.51 24.64 30.66
N PHE A 432 -15.51 25.14 29.93
CA PHE A 432 -15.19 24.70 28.58
C PHE A 432 -14.21 23.53 28.63
N TYR A 433 -14.33 22.59 27.68
CA TYR A 433 -13.44 21.44 27.62
C TYR A 433 -13.19 20.95 26.19
N GLN A 434 -12.08 20.26 26.01
CA GLN A 434 -11.74 19.50 24.82
C GLN A 434 -11.15 18.15 25.21
N TYR A 435 -11.09 17.21 24.26
CA TYR A 435 -10.36 15.96 24.42
C TYR A 435 -9.07 16.00 23.59
N GLN A 436 -7.95 15.67 24.21
CA GLN A 436 -6.74 15.30 23.46
C GLN A 436 -6.74 13.77 23.32
N VAL A 437 -6.78 13.29 22.07
CA VAL A 437 -6.90 11.87 21.73
C VAL A 437 -5.65 11.44 21.00
N VAL A 438 -4.85 10.58 21.61
CA VAL A 438 -3.59 10.10 21.04
C VAL A 438 -3.83 8.76 20.35
N ARG A 439 -3.29 8.60 19.14
CA ARG A 439 -3.31 7.33 18.40
C ARG A 439 -1.89 6.95 17.99
N GLY A 440 -1.30 5.97 18.66
CA GLY A 440 0.12 5.64 18.47
C GLY A 440 1.02 6.74 19.06
N GLU A 441 1.92 7.31 18.24
CA GLU A 441 2.77 8.45 18.60
C GLU A 441 2.23 9.81 18.13
N GLU A 442 1.11 9.83 17.40
CA GLU A 442 0.48 11.07 16.92
C GLU A 442 -0.62 11.52 17.88
N THR A 443 -0.57 12.79 18.28
CA THR A 443 -1.50 13.46 19.22
C THR A 443 -2.55 14.29 18.54
#